data_AF-A0A498S9R7-F1
#
_entry.id   AF-A0A498S9R7-F1
#
_cell.length_a   1.000
_cell.length_b   1.000
_cell.length_c   1.000
_cell.angle_alpha   90.00
_cell.angle_beta   90.00
_cell.angle_gamma   90.00
#
_symmetry.space_group_name_H-M   'P 1'
#
loop_
_entity.id
_entity.type
_entity.pdbx_description
1 polymer ?
#
loop_
_entity_poly.entity_id
_entity_poly.type
_entity_poly.pdbx_seq_one_letter_code
_entity_poly.pdbx_strand_id
1 'polypeptide(L)'
;MNSTSAAPYSSSTKPVRTIAAERRKKVFLDQLPEDFLRITIPSPISVQGQQPSMVPFYIANSDLIAQQNLLQAQYAFYSFVPPNTRGRISITVVEAKLVKNYGFMRMDPYCCVRIGNAVFETPRNINGGKTPRWNRIINAYLPYGVESLYLQVFDEYALKRAFTADECIAWAHIILPNGIFGGVIIDDWYQLSGEQGEGKEGVINLIISFTPV
;
A
#
# COMPACT_ATOMS: atom_id res chain seq x y z
N MET A 1 -13.09 71.70 4.33
CA MET A 1 -11.92 71.35 3.50
C MET A 1 -10.93 70.64 4.40
N ASN A 2 -10.92 69.31 4.39
CA ASN A 2 -9.94 68.51 5.12
C ASN A 2 -9.53 67.32 4.25
N SER A 3 -8.22 67.12 4.27
CA SER A 3 -7.38 66.38 3.35
C SER A 3 -7.62 64.87 3.32
N THR A 4 -7.58 64.33 2.12
CA THR A 4 -7.48 62.91 1.78
C THR A 4 -6.17 62.33 2.32
N SER A 5 -6.25 61.22 3.07
CA SER A 5 -5.09 60.39 3.43
C SER A 5 -5.39 58.94 3.08
N ALA A 6 -4.50 58.37 2.27
CA ALA A 6 -4.58 57.05 1.67
C ALA A 6 -4.35 55.92 2.68
N ALA A 7 -5.10 54.83 2.54
CA ALA A 7 -4.78 53.55 3.16
C ALA A 7 -4.11 52.64 2.10
N PRO A 8 -2.88 52.14 2.33
CA PRO A 8 -2.36 51.03 1.55
C PRO A 8 -2.74 49.70 2.21
N TYR A 9 -3.62 48.93 1.56
CA TYR A 9 -3.77 47.50 1.82
C TYR A 9 -2.61 46.76 1.15
N SER A 10 -1.74 46.14 1.94
CA SER A 10 -0.85 45.08 1.47
C SER A 10 -0.30 44.29 2.66
N SER A 11 -0.76 43.05 2.84
CA SER A 11 0.04 42.00 3.46
C SER A 11 -0.33 40.62 2.91
N SER A 12 0.29 40.29 1.78
CA SER A 12 0.48 38.91 1.34
C SER A 12 1.28 38.17 2.43
N THR A 13 0.64 37.25 3.14
CA THR A 13 1.33 36.36 4.09
C THR A 13 1.81 35.14 3.32
N LYS A 14 3.09 35.10 2.95
CA LYS A 14 3.74 33.90 2.42
C LYS A 14 3.93 32.87 3.54
N PRO A 15 3.75 31.56 3.28
CA PRO A 15 3.99 30.54 4.30
C PRO A 15 5.48 30.47 4.66
N VAL A 16 5.79 30.65 5.94
CA VAL A 16 7.14 30.58 6.48
C VAL A 16 7.65 29.14 6.38
N ARG A 17 8.68 28.93 5.56
CA ARG A 17 9.37 27.64 5.43
C ARG A 17 10.26 27.42 6.64
N THR A 18 9.75 26.70 7.64
CA THR A 18 10.50 26.33 8.85
C THR A 18 11.64 25.38 8.49
N ILE A 19 12.87 25.71 8.88
CA ILE A 19 14.08 24.92 8.60
C ILE A 19 14.03 23.62 9.42
N ALA A 20 14.53 22.50 8.86
CA ALA A 20 14.50 21.18 9.54
C ALA A 20 15.13 21.21 10.95
N ALA A 21 16.12 22.08 11.18
CA ALA A 21 16.74 22.31 12.48
C ALA A 21 15.77 22.88 13.52
N GLU A 22 14.85 23.78 13.14
CA GLU A 22 13.83 24.32 14.05
C GLU A 22 12.73 23.29 14.37
N ARG A 23 12.41 22.40 13.43
CA ARG A 23 11.51 21.27 13.69
C ARG A 23 12.12 20.29 14.69
N ARG A 24 13.44 20.04 14.62
CA ARG A 24 14.17 19.20 15.59
C ARG A 24 14.17 19.80 16.99
N LYS A 25 14.15 21.14 17.14
CA LYS A 25 14.02 21.80 18.45
C LYS A 25 12.64 21.68 19.08
N LYS A 26 11.61 21.29 18.32
CA LYS A 26 10.26 21.00 18.83
C LYS A 26 10.03 19.51 19.13
N VAL A 27 11.07 18.70 19.06
CA VAL A 27 11.01 17.29 19.46
C VAL A 27 11.24 17.23 20.96
N PHE A 28 10.29 16.65 21.69
CA PHE A 28 10.41 16.38 23.11
C PHE A 28 11.68 15.53 23.34
N LEU A 29 12.67 16.12 24.03
CA LEU A 29 13.91 15.46 24.47
C LEU A 29 13.82 14.98 25.92
N ASP A 30 12.60 14.78 26.44
CA ASP A 30 12.43 14.15 27.74
C ASP A 30 12.68 12.64 27.64
N GLN A 31 12.85 11.99 28.80
CA GLN A 31 13.01 10.54 28.85
C GLN A 31 11.81 9.87 28.18
N LEU A 32 12.09 8.98 27.23
CA LEU A 32 11.09 8.21 26.52
C LEU A 32 10.22 7.48 27.55
N PRO A 33 8.89 7.68 27.57
CA PRO A 33 8.03 7.00 28.53
C PRO A 33 8.23 5.49 28.45
N GLU A 34 8.23 4.83 29.62
CA GLU A 34 8.35 3.35 29.74
C GLU A 34 7.37 2.60 28.82
N ASP A 35 6.19 3.20 28.59
CA ASP A 35 5.10 2.63 27.80
C ASP A 35 5.05 3.13 26.34
N PHE A 36 6.11 3.78 25.85
CA PHE A 36 6.18 4.21 24.46
C PHE A 36 6.18 2.98 23.53
N LEU A 37 5.23 2.93 22.59
CA LEU A 37 4.95 1.78 21.71
C LEU A 37 4.49 0.49 22.42
N ARG A 38 4.19 0.52 23.73
CA ARG A 38 3.57 -0.66 24.38
C ARG A 38 2.10 -0.73 23.99
N ILE A 39 1.76 -1.76 23.22
CA ILE A 39 0.38 -2.15 22.97
C ILE A 39 -0.16 -2.62 24.31
N THR A 40 -1.10 -1.88 24.90
CA THR A 40 -1.79 -2.30 26.11
C THR A 40 -2.56 -3.56 25.76
N ILE A 41 -2.03 -4.71 26.15
CA ILE A 41 -2.73 -5.98 26.10
C ILE A 41 -3.86 -5.84 27.12
N PRO A 42 -5.16 -5.95 26.75
CA PRO A 42 -6.21 -6.04 27.74
C PRO A 42 -5.98 -7.34 28.50
N SER A 43 -5.49 -7.24 29.73
CA SER A 43 -5.49 -8.34 30.68
C SER A 43 -6.93 -8.83 30.82
N PRO A 44 -7.21 -10.14 30.74
CA PRO A 44 -8.54 -10.63 31.07
C PRO A 44 -8.83 -10.22 32.52
N ILE A 45 -9.99 -9.60 32.68
CA ILE A 45 -10.58 -9.10 33.92
C ILE A 45 -10.28 -10.08 35.07
N SER A 46 -9.42 -9.68 36.01
CA SER A 46 -9.23 -10.37 37.28
C SER A 46 -10.38 -9.99 38.20
N VAL A 47 -11.37 -10.88 38.26
CA VAL A 47 -12.40 -10.84 39.30
C VAL A 47 -11.72 -11.23 40.63
N GLN A 48 -11.70 -10.26 41.54
CA GLN A 48 -11.52 -10.31 43.00
C GLN A 48 -10.90 -11.56 43.67
N GLY A 49 -9.85 -11.28 44.45
CA GLY A 49 -9.75 -11.78 45.83
C GLY A 49 -9.01 -13.10 46.04
N GLN A 50 -7.95 -13.01 46.86
CA GLN A 50 -7.21 -14.09 47.54
C GLN A 50 -6.04 -14.71 46.77
N GLN A 51 -4.85 -14.56 47.39
CA GLN A 51 -3.60 -15.24 47.04
C GLN A 51 -3.79 -16.77 46.99
N PRO A 52 -3.18 -17.43 46.00
CA PRO A 52 -2.26 -18.50 46.39
C PRO A 52 -0.92 -18.45 45.62
N SER A 53 0.15 -18.53 46.42
CA SER A 53 1.38 -19.27 46.20
C SER A 53 1.79 -19.59 44.75
N MET A 54 2.85 -18.93 44.31
CA MET A 54 3.62 -19.26 43.12
C MET A 54 4.08 -20.73 43.15
N VAL A 55 3.58 -21.53 42.22
CA VAL A 55 4.29 -22.70 41.69
C VAL A 55 4.49 -22.44 40.20
N PRO A 56 5.72 -22.18 39.73
CA PRO A 56 5.96 -22.10 38.30
C PRO A 56 5.79 -23.51 37.73
N PHE A 57 4.70 -23.74 37.00
CA PHE A 57 4.60 -24.89 36.10
C PHE A 57 5.56 -24.64 34.94
N TYR A 58 6.75 -25.23 35.00
CA TYR A 58 7.63 -25.33 33.84
C TYR A 58 6.98 -26.29 32.84
N ILE A 59 6.28 -25.76 31.85
CA ILE A 59 6.01 -26.51 30.63
C ILE A 59 7.35 -26.61 29.90
N ALA A 60 8.10 -27.67 30.20
CA ALA A 60 9.45 -27.92 29.73
C ALA A 60 9.48 -28.51 28.30
N ASN A 61 8.84 -27.83 27.34
CA ASN A 61 9.02 -28.15 25.92
C ASN A 61 9.21 -26.86 25.15
N SER A 62 10.48 -26.52 24.90
CA SER A 62 10.91 -25.35 24.12
C SER A 62 10.25 -25.33 22.73
N ASP A 63 10.00 -26.50 22.15
CA ASP A 63 9.39 -26.64 20.82
C ASP A 63 7.91 -26.25 20.80
N LEU A 64 7.15 -26.56 21.86
CA LEU A 64 5.74 -26.17 21.99
C LEU A 64 5.61 -24.65 22.20
N ILE A 65 6.52 -24.04 22.96
CA ILE A 65 6.57 -22.59 23.16
C ILE A 65 6.94 -21.89 21.85
N ALA A 66 7.91 -22.41 21.10
CA ALA A 66 8.29 -21.87 19.80
C ALA A 66 7.14 -21.99 18.78
N GLN A 67 6.43 -23.11 18.75
CA GLN A 67 5.28 -23.31 17.87
C GLN A 67 4.10 -22.40 18.24
N GLN A 68 3.83 -22.22 19.53
CA GLN A 68 2.81 -21.30 20.02
C GLN A 68 3.19 -19.83 19.74
N ASN A 69 4.44 -19.44 19.94
CA ASN A 69 4.93 -18.11 19.59
C ASN A 69 4.89 -17.85 18.08
N LEU A 70 5.15 -18.86 17.24
CA LEU A 70 4.99 -18.71 15.79
C LEU A 70 3.54 -18.49 15.40
N LEU A 71 2.61 -19.29 15.94
CA LEU A 71 1.18 -19.08 15.71
C LEU A 71 0.73 -17.72 16.25
N GLN A 72 1.13 -17.35 17.46
CA GLN A 72 0.76 -16.08 18.08
C GLN A 72 1.40 -14.87 17.39
N ALA A 73 2.62 -15.00 16.85
CA ALA A 73 3.25 -14.01 15.98
C ALA A 73 2.54 -13.91 14.62
N GLN A 74 2.07 -15.03 14.06
CA GLN A 74 1.19 -15.00 12.88
C GLN A 74 -0.12 -14.27 13.20
N TYR A 75 -0.78 -14.58 14.31
CA TYR A 75 -2.00 -13.87 14.74
C TYR A 75 -1.73 -12.40 15.08
N ALA A 76 -0.59 -12.06 15.68
CA ALA A 76 -0.20 -10.69 16.02
C ALA A 76 0.11 -9.86 14.77
N PHE A 77 0.71 -10.46 13.73
CA PHE A 77 0.89 -9.83 12.42
C PHE A 77 -0.46 -9.50 11.74
N TYR A 78 -1.50 -10.28 12.05
CA TYR A 78 -2.88 -10.05 11.58
C TYR A 78 -3.76 -9.26 12.55
N SER A 79 -3.27 -8.90 13.74
CA SER A 79 -4.10 -8.30 14.80
C SER A 79 -4.36 -6.80 14.58
N PHE A 80 -3.53 -6.14 13.78
CA PHE A 80 -3.77 -4.75 13.40
C PHE A 80 -4.50 -4.67 12.05
N VAL A 81 -5.80 -4.42 12.14
CA VAL A 81 -6.62 -3.98 11.01
C VAL A 81 -6.70 -2.46 11.08
N PRO A 82 -6.25 -1.72 10.05
CA PRO A 82 -6.36 -0.26 10.05
C PRO A 82 -7.81 0.20 10.28
N PRO A 83 -8.04 1.32 10.99
CA PRO A 83 -9.38 1.89 11.11
C PRO A 83 -10.02 2.10 9.74
N ASN A 84 -11.35 1.96 9.66
CA ASN A 84 -12.11 2.10 8.41
C ASN A 84 -11.76 1.06 7.32
N THR A 85 -11.26 -0.12 7.70
CA THR A 85 -11.04 -1.22 6.75
C THR A 85 -12.34 -1.98 6.47
N ARG A 86 -12.69 -2.10 5.19
CA ARG A 86 -13.80 -2.93 4.69
C ARG A 86 -13.42 -4.41 4.65
N GLY A 87 -12.18 -4.70 4.27
CA GLY A 87 -11.65 -6.06 4.18
C GLY A 87 -10.26 -6.10 3.56
N ARG A 88 -9.80 -7.31 3.25
CA ARG A 88 -8.55 -7.57 2.53
C ARG A 88 -8.87 -7.86 1.07
N ILE A 89 -8.21 -7.15 0.16
CA ILE A 89 -8.25 -7.42 -1.27
C ILE A 89 -6.96 -8.11 -1.68
N SER A 90 -7.09 -9.16 -2.50
CA SER A 90 -5.97 -9.84 -3.16
C SER A 90 -6.08 -9.61 -4.66
N ILE A 91 -5.03 -9.07 -5.26
CA ILE A 91 -4.95 -8.79 -6.70
C ILE A 91 -3.75 -9.53 -7.24
N THR A 92 -3.98 -10.49 -8.12
CA THR A 92 -2.94 -11.16 -8.87
C THR A 92 -2.79 -10.47 -10.22
N VAL A 93 -1.62 -9.87 -10.43
CA VAL A 93 -1.22 -9.35 -11.74
C VAL A 93 -0.59 -10.50 -12.51
N VAL A 94 -1.33 -11.07 -13.47
CA VAL A 94 -0.95 -12.31 -14.17
C VAL A 94 -0.01 -11.98 -15.32
N GLU A 95 -0.56 -11.38 -16.38
CA GLU A 95 0.15 -11.05 -17.61
C GLU A 95 -0.51 -9.90 -18.36
N ALA A 96 0.22 -9.29 -19.29
CA ALA A 96 -0.34 -8.32 -20.23
C ALA A 96 -0.03 -8.70 -21.68
N LYS A 97 -0.83 -8.17 -22.60
CA LYS A 97 -0.60 -8.23 -24.05
C LYS A 97 -0.65 -6.80 -24.58
N LEU A 98 0.52 -6.22 -24.80
CA LEU A 98 0.71 -4.85 -25.25
C LEU A 98 0.74 -4.79 -26.78
N VAL A 99 0.21 -3.70 -27.34
CA VAL A 99 0.18 -3.50 -28.80
C VAL A 99 1.56 -3.12 -29.34
N LYS A 100 2.27 -2.26 -28.61
CA LYS A 100 3.57 -1.70 -29.01
C LYS A 100 4.70 -2.18 -28.10
N ASN A 101 5.89 -2.33 -28.68
CA ASN A 101 7.13 -2.48 -27.91
C ASN A 101 7.74 -1.08 -27.75
N TYR A 102 7.78 -0.58 -26.53
CA TYR A 102 8.33 0.73 -26.20
C TYR A 102 9.86 0.70 -26.02
N GLY A 103 10.43 -0.50 -25.86
CA GLY A 103 11.86 -0.68 -25.82
C GLY A 103 12.50 -0.57 -27.20
N PHE A 104 13.62 0.16 -27.31
CA PHE A 104 14.40 0.23 -28.55
C PHE A 104 14.93 -1.14 -29.00
N MET A 105 15.33 -1.98 -28.04
CA MET A 105 15.78 -3.37 -28.25
C MET A 105 15.12 -4.35 -27.28
N ARG A 106 14.77 -3.88 -26.07
CA ARG A 106 14.32 -4.68 -24.94
C ARG A 106 13.38 -3.83 -24.10
N MET A 107 12.35 -4.47 -23.56
CA MET A 107 11.39 -3.89 -22.62
C MET A 107 11.34 -4.80 -21.38
N ASP A 108 11.49 -4.22 -20.21
CA ASP A 108 11.46 -4.88 -18.90
C ASP A 108 10.30 -4.36 -18.05
N PRO A 109 9.06 -4.66 -18.43
CA PRO A 109 7.92 -3.98 -17.84
C PRO A 109 7.63 -4.46 -16.41
N TYR A 110 7.13 -3.56 -15.60
CA TYR A 110 6.57 -3.83 -14.27
C TYR A 110 5.28 -3.06 -14.06
N CYS A 111 4.44 -3.54 -13.13
CA CYS A 111 3.19 -2.89 -12.79
C CYS A 111 3.29 -2.16 -11.47
N CYS A 112 2.66 -0.98 -11.41
CA CYS A 112 2.40 -0.21 -10.21
C CYS A 112 0.87 -0.18 -10.00
N VAL A 113 0.41 -0.70 -8.86
CA VAL A 113 -1.01 -0.82 -8.52
C VAL A 113 -1.31 0.06 -7.32
N ARG A 114 -2.21 1.02 -7.49
CA ARG A 114 -2.68 1.93 -6.45
C ARG A 114 -4.11 1.59 -6.05
N ILE A 115 -4.33 1.37 -4.75
CA ILE A 115 -5.63 1.07 -4.16
C ILE A 115 -5.80 1.95 -2.92
N GLY A 116 -6.78 2.85 -2.95
CA GLY A 116 -6.87 3.92 -1.95
C GLY A 116 -5.57 4.72 -1.88
N ASN A 117 -4.92 4.73 -0.72
CA ASN A 117 -3.67 5.45 -0.48
C ASN A 117 -2.42 4.56 -0.61
N ALA A 118 -2.60 3.25 -0.78
CA ALA A 118 -1.51 2.30 -0.87
C ALA A 118 -1.08 2.10 -2.33
N VAL A 119 0.23 1.95 -2.53
CA VAL A 119 0.85 1.69 -3.83
C VAL A 119 1.74 0.46 -3.71
N PHE A 120 1.62 -0.45 -4.67
CA PHE A 120 2.35 -1.71 -4.71
C PHE A 120 2.97 -1.90 -6.07
N GLU A 121 4.12 -2.55 -6.13
CA GLU A 121 4.83 -2.81 -7.37
C GLU A 121 5.09 -4.30 -7.57
N THR A 122 5.04 -4.74 -8.83
CA THR A 122 5.50 -6.07 -9.20
C THR A 122 7.01 -6.05 -9.45
N PRO A 123 7.69 -7.21 -9.36
CA PRO A 123 9.00 -7.36 -9.97
C PRO A 123 8.94 -7.04 -11.47
N ARG A 124 10.07 -6.67 -12.05
CA ARG A 124 10.20 -6.48 -13.50
C ARG A 124 10.18 -7.83 -14.22
N ASN A 125 9.52 -7.88 -15.37
CA ASN A 125 9.61 -9.04 -16.26
C ASN A 125 10.75 -8.82 -17.26
N ILE A 126 11.92 -9.41 -16.97
CA ILE A 126 13.14 -9.28 -17.78
C ILE A 126 12.88 -9.81 -19.21
N ASN A 127 13.11 -8.97 -20.22
CA ASN A 127 12.83 -9.22 -21.63
C ASN A 127 11.34 -9.55 -21.91
N GLY A 128 10.42 -9.00 -21.13
CA GLY A 128 8.99 -9.30 -21.28
C GLY A 128 8.39 -8.85 -22.60
N GLY A 129 8.97 -7.81 -23.22
CA GLY A 129 8.49 -7.31 -24.51
C GLY A 129 6.98 -7.06 -24.48
N LYS A 130 6.29 -7.38 -25.56
CA LYS A 130 4.83 -7.14 -25.67
C LYS A 130 3.96 -8.07 -24.82
N THR A 131 4.53 -9.13 -24.24
CA THR A 131 3.74 -10.14 -23.51
C THR A 131 4.36 -10.45 -22.15
N PRO A 132 4.47 -9.46 -21.26
CA PRO A 132 5.08 -9.68 -19.96
C PRO A 132 4.21 -10.52 -19.03
N ARG A 133 4.87 -11.32 -18.18
CA ARG A 133 4.22 -12.18 -17.18
C ARG A 133 4.81 -11.93 -15.80
N TRP A 134 3.96 -11.63 -14.83
CA TRP A 134 4.41 -11.32 -13.46
C TRP A 134 3.98 -12.38 -12.46
N ASN A 135 2.76 -12.91 -12.58
CA ASN A 135 2.17 -13.84 -11.63
C ASN A 135 2.35 -13.38 -10.17
N ARG A 136 2.16 -12.08 -9.93
CA ARG A 136 2.43 -11.45 -8.63
C ARG A 136 1.13 -11.18 -7.89
N ILE A 137 1.03 -11.75 -6.69
CA ILE A 137 -0.06 -11.46 -5.76
C ILE A 137 0.29 -10.22 -4.93
N ILE A 138 -0.62 -9.26 -4.93
CA ILE A 138 -0.61 -8.06 -4.10
C ILE A 138 -1.76 -8.19 -3.09
N ASN A 139 -1.43 -8.13 -1.81
CA ASN A 139 -2.41 -8.15 -0.73
C ASN A 139 -2.47 -6.77 -0.08
N ALA A 140 -3.67 -6.22 0.04
CA ALA A 140 -3.90 -4.90 0.60
C ALA A 140 -5.15 -4.87 1.49
N TYR A 141 -5.16 -3.97 2.46
CA TYR A 141 -6.39 -3.58 3.14
C TYR A 141 -7.17 -2.61 2.25
N LEU A 142 -8.46 -2.87 2.06
CA LEU A 142 -9.36 -2.02 1.28
C LEU A 142 -10.23 -1.19 2.25
N PRO A 143 -10.08 0.14 2.28
CA PRO A 143 -10.94 1.00 3.10
C PRO A 143 -12.38 1.07 2.58
N TYR A 144 -13.33 1.46 3.43
CA TYR A 144 -14.67 1.83 2.97
C TYR A 144 -14.61 3.03 2.02
N GLY A 145 -15.45 3.02 0.98
CA GLY A 145 -15.51 4.05 -0.06
C GLY A 145 -14.48 3.90 -1.18
N VAL A 146 -13.55 2.95 -1.09
CA VAL A 146 -12.64 2.63 -2.20
C VAL A 146 -13.28 1.56 -3.09
N GLU A 147 -13.71 1.97 -4.27
CA GLU A 147 -14.42 1.13 -5.25
C GLU A 147 -13.65 0.96 -6.55
N SER A 148 -12.41 1.44 -6.62
CA SER A 148 -11.57 1.28 -7.79
C SER A 148 -10.11 1.18 -7.44
N LEU A 149 -9.35 0.64 -8.37
CA LEU A 149 -7.89 0.63 -8.35
C LEU A 149 -7.35 1.26 -9.62
N TYR A 150 -6.16 1.81 -9.53
CA TYR A 150 -5.44 2.35 -10.67
C TYR A 150 -4.20 1.49 -10.92
N LEU A 151 -4.05 1.01 -12.14
CA LEU A 151 -2.92 0.20 -12.57
C LEU A 151 -2.12 0.98 -13.60
N GLN A 152 -0.81 0.99 -13.45
CA GLN A 152 0.14 1.55 -14.41
C GLN A 152 1.16 0.48 -14.77
N VAL A 153 1.56 0.43 -16.03
CA VAL A 153 2.64 -0.40 -16.54
C VAL A 153 3.78 0.53 -16.92
N PHE A 154 4.95 0.27 -16.36
CA PHE A 154 6.18 1.01 -16.61
C PHE A 154 7.18 0.14 -17.37
N ASP A 155 8.05 0.75 -18.16
CA ASP A 155 9.25 0.11 -18.71
C ASP A 155 10.51 0.71 -18.10
N GLU A 156 11.30 -0.12 -17.42
CA GLU A 156 12.64 0.26 -17.00
C GLU A 156 13.64 -0.19 -18.06
N TYR A 157 14.18 0.76 -18.82
CA TYR A 157 15.20 0.43 -19.80
C TYR A 157 16.54 0.15 -19.09
N ALA A 158 17.03 -1.09 -19.18
CA ALA A 158 18.29 -1.52 -18.56
C ALA A 158 19.54 -0.69 -18.94
N LEU A 159 19.51 0.08 -20.04
CA LEU A 159 20.60 0.98 -20.44
C LEU A 159 20.47 2.40 -19.87
N LYS A 160 19.31 2.82 -19.37
CA LYS A 160 19.05 4.16 -18.78
C LYS A 160 19.52 4.26 -17.31
N ARG A 161 20.50 3.45 -16.89
CA ARG A 161 21.00 3.41 -15.51
C ARG A 161 21.30 4.82 -14.96
N ALA A 162 20.61 5.12 -13.86
CA ALA A 162 20.85 6.13 -12.82
C ALA A 162 20.23 7.54 -12.91
N PHE A 163 19.74 8.04 -14.06
CA PHE A 163 19.29 9.45 -14.13
C PHE A 163 17.97 9.74 -14.87
N THR A 164 17.31 8.73 -15.45
CA THR A 164 16.03 8.93 -16.17
C THR A 164 14.91 8.23 -15.42
N ALA A 165 13.78 8.91 -15.23
CA ALA A 165 12.60 8.31 -14.61
C ALA A 165 12.04 7.18 -15.50
N ASP A 166 11.48 6.16 -14.85
CA ASP A 166 10.80 5.07 -15.54
C ASP A 166 9.59 5.59 -16.32
N GLU A 167 9.37 5.04 -17.51
CA GLU A 167 8.37 5.53 -18.45
C GLU A 167 7.07 4.76 -18.26
N CYS A 168 5.97 5.47 -18.01
CA CYS A 168 4.64 4.87 -17.94
C CYS A 168 4.14 4.59 -19.37
N ILE A 169 4.17 3.32 -19.78
CA ILE A 169 3.83 2.90 -21.14
C ILE A 169 2.33 2.58 -21.30
N ALA A 170 1.65 2.24 -20.21
CA ALA A 170 0.22 1.92 -20.23
C ALA A 170 -0.44 2.12 -18.86
N TRP A 171 -1.76 2.27 -18.81
CA TRP A 171 -2.52 2.37 -17.56
C TRP A 171 -3.96 1.89 -17.72
N ALA A 172 -4.59 1.54 -16.60
CA ALA A 172 -6.01 1.23 -16.51
C ALA A 172 -6.60 1.75 -15.19
N HIS A 173 -7.82 2.29 -15.28
CA HIS A 173 -8.66 2.56 -14.11
C HIS A 173 -9.73 1.47 -14.04
N ILE A 174 -9.68 0.68 -12.97
CA ILE A 174 -10.50 -0.53 -12.83
C ILE A 174 -11.49 -0.31 -11.70
N ILE A 175 -12.77 -0.27 -12.05
CA ILE A 175 -13.87 -0.23 -11.08
C ILE A 175 -14.10 -1.65 -10.55
N LEU A 176 -14.04 -1.81 -9.24
CA LEU A 176 -14.29 -3.08 -8.56
C LEU A 176 -15.79 -3.37 -8.65
N PRO A 177 -16.22 -4.45 -9.30
CA PRO A 177 -17.64 -4.73 -9.40
C PRO A 177 -18.17 -5.23 -8.05
N ASN A 178 -19.44 -4.92 -7.76
CA ASN A 178 -20.04 -5.19 -6.45
C ASN A 178 -19.98 -6.66 -6.01
N GLY A 179 -19.95 -7.59 -6.97
CA GLY A 179 -19.86 -9.03 -6.72
C GLY A 179 -18.63 -9.45 -5.90
N ILE A 180 -17.50 -8.74 -6.01
CA ILE A 180 -16.29 -9.13 -5.26
C ILE A 180 -16.52 -9.07 -3.76
N PHE A 181 -17.35 -8.13 -3.32
CA PHE A 181 -17.61 -7.92 -1.90
C PHE A 181 -18.52 -9.00 -1.30
N GLY A 182 -19.17 -9.80 -2.16
CA GLY A 182 -19.85 -11.03 -1.79
C GLY A 182 -18.96 -12.27 -1.83
N GLY A 183 -17.64 -12.13 -2.02
CA GLY A 183 -16.69 -13.24 -2.07
C GLY A 183 -16.47 -13.83 -3.47
N VAL A 184 -17.01 -13.22 -4.52
CA VAL A 184 -16.77 -13.65 -5.91
C VAL A 184 -15.31 -13.37 -6.29
N ILE A 185 -14.65 -14.36 -6.87
CA ILE A 185 -13.33 -14.21 -7.48
C ILE A 185 -13.53 -13.81 -8.94
N ILE A 186 -12.82 -12.78 -9.37
CA ILE A 186 -12.81 -12.30 -10.74
C ILE A 186 -11.50 -12.72 -11.38
N ASP A 187 -11.56 -13.25 -12.60
CA ASP A 187 -10.42 -13.47 -13.49
C ASP A 187 -10.84 -12.89 -14.84
N ASP A 188 -10.31 -11.71 -15.18
CA ASP A 188 -10.74 -10.99 -16.38
C ASP A 188 -9.63 -10.16 -17.01
N TRP A 189 -9.84 -9.79 -18.26
CA TRP A 189 -8.95 -8.94 -19.06
C TRP A 189 -9.44 -7.50 -19.09
N TYR A 190 -8.59 -6.59 -18.65
CA TYR A 190 -8.86 -5.15 -18.61
C TYR A 190 -8.12 -4.44 -19.73
N GLN A 191 -8.81 -3.53 -20.42
CA GLN A 191 -8.22 -2.71 -21.47
C GLN A 191 -7.23 -1.71 -20.89
N LEU A 192 -6.08 -1.60 -21.54
CA LEU A 192 -5.04 -0.64 -21.22
C LEU A 192 -5.15 0.57 -22.14
N SER A 193 -5.02 1.75 -21.56
CA SER A 193 -4.88 3.02 -22.24
C SER A 193 -3.43 3.49 -22.19
N GLY A 194 -3.03 4.33 -23.13
CA GLY A 194 -1.65 4.75 -23.27
C GLY A 194 -1.49 5.87 -24.28
N GLU A 195 -0.27 6.03 -24.80
CA GLU A 195 0.01 6.95 -25.89
C GLU A 195 -0.75 6.59 -27.17
N GLN A 196 -1.12 5.32 -27.38
CA GLN A 196 -1.95 4.91 -28.52
C GLN A 196 -3.41 5.35 -28.41
N GLY A 197 -3.83 5.83 -27.24
CA GLY A 197 -5.18 6.27 -26.93
C GLY A 197 -5.91 5.37 -25.94
N GLU A 198 -7.16 5.73 -25.67
CA GLU A 198 -8.02 5.03 -24.71
C GLU A 198 -8.33 3.60 -25.16
N GLY A 199 -8.02 2.61 -24.30
CA GLY A 199 -8.26 1.19 -24.55
C GLY A 199 -7.50 0.60 -25.74
N LYS A 200 -6.43 1.28 -26.20
CA LYS A 200 -5.67 0.91 -27.41
C LYS A 200 -4.27 0.40 -27.12
N GLU A 201 -3.85 0.37 -25.86
CA GLU A 201 -2.48 0.02 -25.48
C GLU A 201 -2.29 -1.48 -25.28
N GLY A 202 -3.40 -2.21 -25.21
CA GLY A 202 -3.42 -3.66 -25.03
C GLY A 202 -4.39 -4.08 -23.95
N VAL A 203 -4.17 -5.25 -23.38
CA VAL A 203 -5.00 -5.80 -22.29
C VAL A 203 -4.13 -6.38 -21.19
N ILE A 204 -4.62 -6.38 -19.95
CA ILE A 204 -3.97 -6.99 -18.78
C ILE A 204 -4.94 -7.94 -18.07
N ASN A 205 -4.47 -9.16 -17.75
CA ASN A 205 -5.23 -10.11 -16.96
C ASN A 205 -4.99 -9.88 -15.47
N LEU A 206 -6.08 -9.74 -14.72
CA LEU A 206 -6.06 -9.64 -13.27
C LEU A 206 -7.00 -10.69 -12.66
N ILE A 207 -6.52 -11.33 -11.59
CA ILE A 207 -7.37 -12.14 -10.71
C ILE A 207 -7.58 -11.38 -9.41
N ILE A 208 -8.82 -11.06 -9.06
CA ILE A 208 -9.17 -10.22 -7.91
C ILE A 208 -10.12 -10.97 -6.99
N SER A 209 -9.79 -11.02 -5.70
CA SER A 209 -10.66 -11.56 -4.65
C SER A 209 -10.69 -10.65 -3.44
N PHE A 210 -11.76 -10.73 -2.66
CA PHE A 210 -11.93 -9.92 -1.46
C PHE A 210 -12.43 -10.78 -0.29
N THR A 211 -11.86 -10.53 0.89
CA THR A 211 -12.24 -11.17 2.14
C THR A 211 -12.58 -10.08 3.16
N PRO A 212 -13.83 -10.01 3.66
CA PRO A 212 -14.18 -9.05 4.72
C PRO A 212 -13.37 -9.33 5.99
N VAL A 213 -13.10 -8.28 6.79
CA VAL A 213 -12.42 -8.36 8.09
C VAL A 213 -13.38 -8.10 9.23
#